data_AF-A0A6V7M7H4-F1
#
_entry.id   AF-A0A6V7M7H4-F1
#
_cell.length_a   1.000
_cell.length_b   1.000
_cell.length_c   1.000
_cell.angle_alpha   90.00
_cell.angle_beta   90.00
_cell.angle_gamma   90.00
#
_symmetry.space_group_name_H-M   'P 1'
#
loop_
_entity.id
_entity.type
_entity.pdbx_description
1 polymer ?
#
loop_
_entity_poly.entity_id
_entity_poly.type
_entity_poly.pdbx_seq_one_letter_code
_entity_poly.pdbx_strand_id
1 'polypeptide(L)'
;IWVCKAITSAWQYFIVANYTWILMEGLYLHNLVFLAFCADTSAITLYVVFGWGLPAVIVGLWIIIRILMEDTLCWTTHTNPSLFLIIRIPIMASLL
;
A
#
# COMPACT_ATOMS: atom_id res chain seq x y z
N ILE A 1 -2.08 -21.69 12.00
CA ILE A 1 -2.20 -21.39 10.55
C ILE A 1 -2.68 -19.95 10.30
N TRP A 2 -3.75 -19.50 10.95
CA TRP A 2 -4.30 -18.13 10.83
C TRP A 2 -3.34 -17.01 11.24
N VAL A 3 -2.57 -17.23 12.31
CA VAL A 3 -1.56 -16.27 12.79
C VAL A 3 -0.50 -15.98 11.73
N CYS A 4 -0.09 -16.99 10.97
CA CYS A 4 0.90 -16.81 9.90
C CYS A 4 0.32 -15.99 8.74
N LYS A 5 -0.93 -16.26 8.34
CA LYS A 5 -1.65 -15.43 7.35
C LYS A 5 -1.76 -13.96 7.80
N ALA A 6 -2.12 -13.74 9.07
CA ALA A 6 -2.24 -12.41 9.66
C ALA A 6 -0.90 -11.65 9.73
N ILE A 7 0.18 -12.32 10.13
CA ILE A 7 1.53 -11.73 10.18
C ILE A 7 2.01 -11.39 8.76
N THR A 8 1.83 -12.28 7.78
CA THR A 8 2.21 -12.01 6.40
C THR A 8 1.41 -10.84 5.83
N SER A 9 0.09 -10.76 6.06
CA SER A 9 -0.72 -9.62 5.61
C SER A 9 -0.31 -8.31 6.30
N ALA A 10 -0.02 -8.34 7.60
CA ALA A 10 0.43 -7.16 8.33
C ALA A 10 1.78 -6.66 7.82
N TRP A 11 2.72 -7.57 7.57
CA TRP A 11 4.03 -7.24 7.01
C TRP A 11 3.90 -6.56 5.64
N GLN A 12 3.07 -7.10 4.75
CA GLN A 12 2.81 -6.50 3.44
C GLN A 12 2.15 -5.12 3.56
N TYR A 13 1.22 -4.96 4.51
CA TYR A 13 0.60 -3.67 4.79
C TYR A 13 1.61 -2.61 5.23
N PHE A 14 2.50 -2.94 6.16
CA PHE A 14 3.53 -1.99 6.62
C PHE A 14 4.47 -1.55 5.50
N ILE A 15 4.85 -2.47 4.60
CA ILE A 15 5.68 -2.13 3.44
C ILE A 15 4.93 -1.16 2.51
N VAL A 16 3.71 -1.50 2.07
CA VAL A 16 2.94 -0.67 1.14
C VAL A 16 2.58 0.68 1.76
N ALA A 17 2.27 0.71 3.06
CA ALA A 17 2.03 1.94 3.78
C ALA A 17 3.27 2.85 3.79
N ASN A 18 4.46 2.30 4.05
CA ASN A 18 5.70 3.08 4.03
C ASN A 18 5.95 3.74 2.66
N TYR A 19 5.80 2.98 1.58
CA TYR A 19 5.94 3.52 0.22
C TYR A 19 4.88 4.57 -0.13
N THR A 20 3.62 4.34 0.26
CA THR A 20 2.55 5.31 0.00
C THR A 20 2.78 6.61 0.77
N TRP A 21 3.28 6.52 2.01
CA TRP A 21 3.65 7.69 2.81
C TRP A 21 4.77 8.50 2.18
N ILE A 22 5.84 7.85 1.69
CA ILE A 22 6.92 8.53 0.96
C ILE A 22 6.39 9.26 -0.27
N LEU A 23 5.49 8.63 -1.04
CA LEU A 23 4.86 9.26 -2.21
C LEU A 23 4.03 10.49 -1.82
N MET A 24 3.23 10.40 -0.76
CA MET A 24 2.38 11.50 -0.29
C MET A 24 3.22 12.66 0.27
N GLU A 25 4.30 12.38 0.99
CA GLU A 25 5.26 13.40 1.43
C GLU A 25 5.92 14.10 0.25
N GLY A 26 6.35 13.33 -0.77
CA GLY A 26 6.92 13.89 -1.99
C GLY A 26 5.94 14.80 -2.75
N LEU A 27 4.69 14.37 -2.90
CA LEU A 27 3.64 15.14 -3.57
C LEU A 27 3.26 16.39 -2.77
N TYR A 28 3.18 16.27 -1.45
CA TYR A 28 2.93 17.40 -0.54
C TYR A 28 4.02 18.47 -0.68
N LEU A 29 5.30 18.06 -0.65
CA LEU A 29 6.42 18.98 -0.74
C LEU A 29 6.50 19.62 -2.14
N HIS A 30 6.21 18.87 -3.21
CA HIS A 30 6.12 19.40 -4.57
C HIS A 30 5.00 20.45 -4.71
N ASN A 31 3.80 20.15 -4.21
CA ASN A 31 2.67 21.07 -4.23
C ASN A 31 2.89 22.29 -3.32
N LEU A 32 3.62 22.15 -2.21
CA LEU A 32 3.99 23.30 -1.37
C LEU A 32 4.90 24.28 -2.15
N VAL A 33 5.82 23.77 -2.96
CA VAL A 33 6.74 24.59 -3.76
C VAL A 33 6.04 25.21 -4.98
N PHE A 34 5.20 24.46 -5.69
CA PHE A 34 4.53 24.94 -6.91
C PHE A 34 3.20 25.69 -6.66
N LEU A 35 2.44 25.27 -5.65
CA LEU A 35 1.10 25.76 -5.30
C LEU A 35 1.08 26.31 -3.86
N ALA A 36 2.04 27.16 -3.52
CA ALA A 36 2.22 27.77 -2.20
C ALA A 36 0.99 28.50 -1.64
N PHE A 37 -0.04 28.76 -2.45
CA PHE A 37 -1.22 29.56 -2.09
C PHE A 37 -2.43 28.77 -1.54
N CYS A 38 -2.41 27.43 -1.51
CA CYS A 38 -3.54 26.60 -1.02
C CYS A 38 -3.12 25.56 0.04
N ALA A 39 -2.09 25.84 0.84
CA ALA A 39 -1.70 24.97 1.96
C ALA A 39 -2.59 25.23 3.20
N ASP A 40 -3.90 25.01 3.06
CA ASP A 40 -4.82 24.99 4.20
C ASP A 40 -4.68 23.67 4.97
N THR A 41 -4.97 23.70 6.27
CA THR A 41 -4.93 22.53 7.17
C THR A 41 -5.84 21.38 6.71
N SER A 42 -6.86 21.67 5.92
CA SER A 42 -7.74 20.69 5.28
C SER A 42 -7.02 19.85 4.22
N ALA A 43 -6.06 20.42 3.48
CA ALA A 43 -5.29 19.71 2.47
C ALA A 43 -4.35 18.67 3.11
N ILE A 44 -3.69 19.02 4.22
CA ILE A 44 -2.82 18.09 4.97
C ILE A 44 -3.60 16.87 5.44
N THR A 45 -4.82 17.08 5.94
CA THR A 45 -5.70 16.00 6.40
C THR A 45 -6.01 15.03 5.25
N LEU A 46 -6.23 15.53 4.04
CA LEU A 46 -6.49 14.72 2.86
C LEU A 46 -5.28 13.85 2.48
N TYR A 47 -4.05 14.38 2.50
CA TYR A 47 -2.85 13.59 2.25
C TYR A 47 -2.65 12.47 3.29
N VAL A 48 -2.93 12.72 4.57
CA VAL A 48 -2.86 11.70 5.62
C VAL A 48 -3.90 10.60 5.41
N VAL A 49 -5.14 10.96 5.05
CA VAL A 49 -6.20 10.00 4.73
C VAL A 49 -5.83 9.14 3.53
N PHE A 50 -5.27 9.72 2.47
CA PHE A 50 -4.80 8.96 1.32
C PHE A 50 -3.58 8.09 1.65
N GLY A 51 -2.65 8.56 2.48
CA GLY A 51 -1.47 7.82 2.92
C GLY A 51 -1.81 6.50 3.63
N TRP A 52 -2.89 6.47 4.42
CA TRP A 52 -3.37 5.25 5.08
C TRP A 52 -4.44 4.48 4.28
N GLY A 53 -5.25 5.19 3.48
CA GLY A 53 -6.36 4.61 2.73
C GLY A 53 -5.91 3.75 1.54
N LEU A 54 -5.00 4.27 0.71
CA LEU A 54 -4.43 3.53 -0.42
C LEU A 54 -3.80 2.18 -0.04
N PRO A 55 -2.91 2.09 0.97
CA PRO A 55 -2.31 0.80 1.34
C PRO A 55 -3.36 -0.18 1.88
N ALA A 56 -4.40 0.30 2.59
CA ALA A 56 -5.48 -0.55 3.08
C ALA A 56 -6.31 -1.15 1.92
N VAL A 57 -6.63 -0.35 0.90
CA VAL A 57 -7.37 -0.81 -0.28
C VAL A 57 -6.54 -1.82 -1.08
N ILE A 58 -5.27 -1.53 -1.34
CA ILE A 58 -4.39 -2.43 -2.12
C ILE A 58 -4.22 -3.78 -1.42
N VAL A 59 -3.92 -3.75 -0.12
CA VAL A 59 -3.71 -4.98 0.67
C VAL A 59 -5.02 -5.73 0.85
N GLY A 60 -6.14 -5.03 1.06
CA GLY A 60 -7.47 -5.64 1.13
C GLY A 60 -7.83 -6.38 -0.16
N LEU A 61 -7.60 -5.77 -1.33
CA LEU A 61 -7.84 -6.39 -2.63
C LEU A 61 -6.97 -7.66 -2.80
N TRP A 62 -5.70 -7.56 -2.41
CA TRP A 62 -4.78 -8.70 -2.47
C TRP A 62 -5.22 -9.85 -1.56
N ILE A 63 -5.66 -9.55 -0.33
CA ILE A 63 -6.20 -10.54 0.61
C ILE A 63 -7.43 -11.24 -0.01
N ILE A 64 -8.37 -10.49 -0.59
CA ILE A 64 -9.59 -11.04 -1.20
C ILE A 64 -9.23 -11.99 -2.34
N ILE A 65 -8.33 -11.59 -3.24
CA ILE A 65 -7.87 -12.42 -4.36
C ILE A 65 -7.19 -13.71 -3.83
N ARG A 66 -6.39 -13.60 -2.76
CA ARG A 66 -5.71 -14.76 -2.14
C ARG A 66 -6.69 -15.74 -1.50
N ILE A 67 -7.75 -15.26 -0.86
CA ILE A 67 -8.81 -16.11 -0.28
C ILE A 67 -9.59 -16.84 -1.40
N LEU A 68 -9.89 -16.16 -2.51
CA LEU A 68 -10.71 -16.72 -3.59
C LEU A 68 -9.99 -17.76 -4.45
N MET A 69 -8.67 -17.63 -4.65
CA MET A 69 -7.92 -18.45 -5.62
C MET A 69 -7.15 -19.62 -4.99
N GLU A 70 -6.45 -19.41 -3.86
CA GLU A 70 -5.58 -20.42 -3.25
C GLU A 70 -5.53 -20.28 -1.73
N ASP A 71 -6.46 -20.93 -1.03
CA ASP A 71 -6.55 -20.91 0.44
C ASP A 71 -5.66 -21.97 1.14
N THR A 72 -4.59 -22.43 0.47
CA THR A 72 -3.69 -23.47 0.98
C THR A 72 -2.44 -22.88 1.65
N LEU A 73 -2.05 -23.48 2.78
CA LEU A 73 -0.84 -23.15 3.58
C LEU A 73 -0.84 -21.76 4.27
N CYS A 74 0.29 -21.41 4.90
CA CYS A 74 0.59 -20.01 5.17
C CYS A 74 0.92 -19.34 3.83
N TRP A 75 0.48 -18.10 3.60
CA TRP A 75 0.62 -17.35 2.34
C TRP A 75 2.08 -17.06 1.91
N THR A 76 3.04 -17.86 2.35
CA THR A 76 4.49 -17.83 2.14
C THR A 76 4.96 -18.56 0.88
N THR A 77 4.16 -19.44 0.28
CA THR A 77 4.55 -20.15 -0.96
C THR A 77 4.28 -19.29 -2.19
N HIS A 78 5.35 -18.81 -2.82
CA HIS A 78 5.33 -18.13 -4.12
C HIS A 78 5.28 -19.14 -5.26
N THR A 79 4.19 -19.90 -5.36
CA THR A 79 4.01 -20.85 -6.47
C THR A 79 3.65 -20.11 -7.77
N ASN A 80 2.98 -18.96 -7.66
CA ASN A 80 2.54 -18.15 -8.79
C ASN A 80 3.27 -16.79 -8.82
N PRO A 81 4.16 -16.54 -9.80
CA PRO A 81 4.89 -15.27 -9.92
C PRO A 81 3.98 -14.05 -10.18
N SER A 82 2.76 -14.28 -10.68
CA SER A 82 1.73 -13.26 -10.92
C SER A 82 1.18 -12.63 -9.63
N LEU A 83 1.04 -13.40 -8.54
CA LEU A 83 0.58 -12.88 -7.24
C LEU A 83 1.64 -12.01 -6.54
N PHE A 84 2.91 -12.30 -6.78
CA PHE A 84 4.00 -11.46 -6.32
C PHE A 84 4.05 -10.13 -7.08
N LEU A 85 3.78 -10.17 -8.38
CA LEU A 85 3.76 -8.99 -9.23
C LEU A 85 2.69 -7.97 -8.79
N ILE A 86 1.52 -8.42 -8.34
CA ILE A 86 0.43 -7.54 -7.87
C ILE A 86 0.82 -6.68 -6.66
N ILE A 87 1.61 -7.21 -5.72
CA ILE A 87 2.15 -6.41 -4.60
C ILE A 87 3.32 -5.53 -5.04
N ARG A 88 4.15 -6.03 -5.96
CA ARG A 88 5.37 -5.35 -6.37
C ARG A 88 5.10 -4.16 -7.29
N ILE A 89 4.05 -4.20 -8.11
CA ILE A 89 3.66 -3.12 -9.02
C ILE A 89 3.44 -1.78 -8.28
N PRO A 90 2.60 -1.69 -7.23
CA PRO A 90 2.39 -0.42 -6.53
C PRO A 90 3.66 0.10 -5.84
N ILE A 91 4.52 -0.79 -5.36
CA ILE A 91 5.82 -0.42 -4.76
C ILE A 91 6.76 0.17 -5.83
N MET A 92 6.88 -0.49 -6.99
CA MET A 92 7.72 0.00 -8.09
C MET A 92 7.17 1.31 -8.68
N ALA A 93 5.84 1.46 -8.75
CA ALA A 93 5.20 2.69 -9.23
C ALA A 93 5.40 3.88 -8.27
N SER A 94 5.53 3.64 -6.95
CA SER A 94 5.87 4.70 -6.00
C SER A 94 7.33 5.14 -6.02
N LEU A 95 8.22 4.34 -6.62
CA LEU A 95 9.66 4.60 -6.70
C LEU A 95 10.09 5.22 -8.03
N LEU A 96 9.25 5.16 -9.06
CA LEU A 96 9.51 5.68 -10.41
C LEU A 96 8.90 7.09 -10.55
#